data_AF-A0A7S3BKH7-F1
#
_entry.id   AF-A0A7S3BKH7-F1
#
_cell.length_a   1.000
_cell.length_b   1.000
_cell.length_c   1.000
_cell.angle_alpha   90.00
_cell.angle_beta   90.00
_cell.angle_gamma   90.00
#
_symmetry.space_group_name_H-M   'P 1'
#
loop_
_entity.id
_entity.type
_entity.pdbx_description
1 polymer ?
#
loop_
_entity_poly.entity_id
_entity_poly.type
_entity_poly.pdbx_seq_one_letter_code
_entity_poly.pdbx_strand_id
1 'polypeptide(L)'
;EAKAKAEASVEGGEGALGEHEREAQGAGAAPEPERPPRFVVEPKIDGLAVALHYVEGRLVAAVTRGDGRVGELVTRNAAAASGVPERLGGAPPRLLEVRGEVLMTRSALERHNTRAEEAGEPRFANARNAASGSLRLL
;
A
#
# COMPACT_ATOMS: atom_id res chain seq x y z
N GLU A 1 13.00 -7.30 9.99
CA GLU A 1 11.70 -7.11 10.70
C GLU A 1 10.96 -5.91 10.11
N ALA A 2 10.52 -6.03 8.85
CA ALA A 2 9.70 -5.02 8.20
C ALA A 2 8.21 -5.30 8.45
N LYS A 3 7.38 -4.27 8.54
CA LYS A 3 5.93 -4.39 8.72
C LYS A 3 5.20 -3.79 7.54
N ALA A 4 4.20 -4.50 7.01
CA ALA A 4 3.33 -4.02 5.95
C ALA A 4 2.01 -3.48 6.54
N LYS A 5 1.54 -2.34 6.04
CA LYS A 5 0.16 -1.87 6.17
C LYS A 5 -0.45 -1.83 4.77
N ALA A 6 -1.61 -2.43 4.57
CA ALA A 6 -2.19 -2.61 3.24
C ALA A 6 -3.71 -2.35 3.25
N GLU A 7 -4.19 -1.68 2.19
CA GLU A 7 -5.59 -1.37 1.91
C GLU A 7 -6.00 -2.03 0.58
N ALA A 8 -7.18 -2.63 0.58
CA ALA A 8 -7.72 -3.35 -0.57
C ALA A 8 -8.59 -2.40 -1.41
N SER A 9 -8.36 -2.36 -2.72
CA SER A 9 -9.25 -1.71 -3.69
C SER A 9 -9.78 -2.77 -4.66
N VAL A 10 -11.09 -2.75 -4.94
CA VAL A 10 -11.75 -3.64 -5.91
C VAL A 10 -12.08 -2.80 -7.14
N GLU A 11 -11.51 -3.13 -8.30
CA GLU A 11 -11.87 -2.48 -9.56
C GLU A 11 -13.18 -3.05 -10.11
N GLY A 12 -14.16 -2.17 -10.35
CA GLY A 12 -15.39 -2.46 -11.08
C GLY A 12 -15.62 -1.42 -12.17
N GLY A 13 -15.69 -1.89 -13.42
CA GLY A 13 -16.55 -1.42 -14.51
C GLY A 13 -16.45 0.03 -15.00
N GLU A 14 -16.01 0.18 -16.25
CA GLU A 14 -15.98 1.42 -17.04
C GLU A 14 -17.35 2.14 -17.14
N GLY A 15 -17.31 3.48 -17.09
CA GLY A 15 -18.46 4.34 -17.38
C GLY A 15 -17.99 5.70 -17.89
N ALA A 16 -18.27 5.98 -19.16
CA ALA A 16 -17.86 7.17 -19.91
C ALA A 16 -18.30 8.49 -19.24
N LEU A 17 -17.39 9.47 -19.21
CA LEU A 17 -17.68 10.84 -18.80
C LEU A 17 -18.45 11.55 -19.92
N GLY A 18 -19.78 11.56 -19.80
CA GLY A 18 -20.69 12.34 -20.64
C GLY A 18 -20.98 13.71 -20.04
N GLU A 19 -20.87 14.72 -20.89
CA GLU A 19 -21.10 16.14 -20.63
C GLU A 19 -22.55 16.39 -20.20
N HIS A 20 -22.75 17.16 -19.12
CA HIS A 20 -24.08 17.56 -18.66
C HIS A 20 -24.14 19.07 -18.40
N GLU A 21 -24.40 19.81 -19.48
CA GLU A 21 -25.09 21.09 -19.40
C GLU A 21 -26.60 20.79 -19.35
N ARG A 22 -27.26 21.05 -18.22
CA ARG A 22 -28.73 21.05 -18.13
C ARG A 22 -29.24 22.31 -17.45
N GLU A 23 -29.92 23.06 -18.29
CA GLU A 23 -30.78 24.23 -18.10
C GLU A 23 -31.65 24.16 -16.84
N ALA A 24 -31.57 25.23 -16.05
CA ALA A 24 -32.34 25.43 -14.84
C ALA A 24 -33.78 25.83 -15.17
N GLN A 25 -34.77 25.06 -14.70
CA GLN A 25 -36.15 25.52 -14.58
C GLN A 25 -36.94 24.65 -13.60
N GLY A 26 -37.57 25.31 -12.62
CA GLY A 26 -38.64 24.72 -11.80
C GLY A 26 -38.42 24.88 -10.29
N ALA A 27 -39.10 25.85 -9.69
CA ALA A 27 -39.11 26.10 -8.25
C ALA A 27 -39.61 24.87 -7.46
N GLY A 28 -38.80 24.39 -6.52
CA GLY A 28 -39.18 23.33 -5.60
C GLY A 28 -38.10 23.09 -4.55
N ALA A 29 -38.39 23.49 -3.31
CA ALA A 29 -37.57 23.37 -2.09
C ALA A 29 -36.26 24.18 -2.08
N ALA A 30 -36.03 24.89 -0.97
CA ALA A 30 -34.68 25.36 -0.65
C ALA A 30 -33.74 24.15 -0.62
N PRO A 31 -32.50 24.24 -1.15
CA PRO A 31 -31.56 23.14 -1.03
C PRO A 31 -31.40 22.83 0.47
N GLU A 32 -31.74 21.59 0.84
CA GLU A 32 -31.41 21.03 2.15
C GLU A 32 -29.95 21.37 2.45
N PRO A 33 -29.60 21.84 3.67
CA PRO A 33 -28.23 22.19 3.98
C PRO A 33 -27.34 20.99 3.69
N GLU A 34 -26.42 21.17 2.74
CA GLU A 34 -25.55 20.11 2.25
C GLU A 34 -24.83 19.50 3.44
N ARG A 35 -25.06 18.21 3.65
CA ARG A 35 -24.44 17.47 4.75
C ARG A 35 -22.92 17.56 4.57
N PRO A 36 -22.14 17.94 5.59
CA PRO A 36 -20.71 18.11 5.43
C PRO A 36 -20.06 16.79 4.99
N PRO A 37 -19.06 16.83 4.08
CA PRO A 37 -18.39 15.64 3.59
C PRO A 37 -17.72 14.88 4.75
N ARG A 38 -17.75 13.56 4.66
CA ARG A 38 -17.02 12.68 5.60
C ARG A 38 -15.64 12.37 5.02
N PHE A 39 -14.62 12.42 5.87
CA PHE A 39 -13.25 12.12 5.50
C PHE A 39 -12.73 10.89 6.24
N VAL A 40 -11.93 10.09 5.55
CA VAL A 40 -11.04 9.10 6.17
C VAL A 40 -9.65 9.74 6.23
N VAL A 41 -9.08 9.82 7.44
CA VAL A 41 -7.77 10.44 7.67
C VAL A 41 -6.82 9.37 8.18
N GLU A 42 -5.74 9.15 7.44
CA GLU A 42 -4.75 8.12 7.75
C GLU A 42 -3.35 8.72 7.89
N PRO A 43 -2.51 8.20 8.81
CA PRO A 43 -1.13 8.65 8.91
C PRO A 43 -0.37 8.38 7.62
N LYS A 44 0.36 9.38 7.13
CA LYS A 44 1.30 9.19 6.03
C LYS A 44 2.50 8.39 6.55
N ILE A 45 2.54 7.11 6.22
CA ILE A 45 3.69 6.25 6.49
C ILE A 45 4.83 6.64 5.54
N ASP A 46 6.07 6.59 6.05
CA ASP A 46 7.27 6.91 5.30
C ASP A 46 8.18 5.67 5.17
N GLY A 47 7.81 4.79 4.25
CA GLY A 47 8.50 3.55 3.93
C GLY A 47 8.57 3.33 2.42
N LEU A 48 8.30 2.10 1.98
CA LEU A 48 8.26 1.72 0.57
C LEU A 48 6.85 1.28 0.18
N ALA A 49 6.27 1.96 -0.81
CA ALA A 49 5.00 1.55 -1.40
C ALA A 49 5.14 0.24 -2.19
N VAL A 50 4.22 -0.71 -1.94
CA VAL A 50 4.14 -2.02 -2.60
C VAL A 50 2.70 -2.34 -2.98
N ALA A 51 2.54 -3.16 -4.01
CA ALA A 51 1.28 -3.81 -4.36
C ALA A 51 1.42 -5.32 -4.22
N LEU A 52 0.49 -5.95 -3.50
CA LEU A 52 0.41 -7.38 -3.28
C LEU A 52 -0.72 -7.95 -4.13
N HIS A 53 -0.42 -8.92 -4.98
CA HIS A 53 -1.40 -9.61 -5.81
C HIS A 53 -1.75 -10.95 -5.21
N TYR A 54 -3.04 -11.14 -4.92
CA TYR A 54 -3.61 -12.39 -4.48
C TYR A 54 -4.51 -12.98 -5.57
N VAL A 55 -4.32 -14.25 -5.88
CA VAL A 55 -5.20 -15.03 -6.74
C VAL A 55 -5.80 -16.16 -5.92
N GLU A 56 -7.13 -16.23 -5.87
CA GLU A 56 -7.89 -17.17 -5.05
C GLU A 56 -7.43 -17.16 -3.58
N GLY A 57 -7.14 -15.95 -3.10
CA GLY A 57 -6.65 -15.70 -1.75
C GLY A 57 -5.20 -16.07 -1.50
N ARG A 58 -4.41 -16.55 -2.48
CA ARG A 58 -2.97 -16.85 -2.31
C ARG A 58 -2.10 -15.74 -2.87
N LEU A 59 -1.07 -15.34 -2.13
CA LEU A 59 -0.09 -14.35 -2.61
C LEU A 59 0.67 -14.94 -3.81
N VAL A 60 0.56 -14.31 -4.98
CA VAL A 60 1.24 -14.75 -6.21
C VAL A 60 2.35 -13.78 -6.63
N ALA A 61 2.20 -12.50 -6.31
CA ALA A 61 3.22 -11.50 -6.61
C ALA A 61 3.21 -10.37 -5.58
N ALA A 62 4.38 -9.77 -5.37
CA ALA A 62 4.49 -8.46 -4.75
C ALA A 62 5.41 -7.60 -5.61
N VAL A 63 4.98 -6.37 -5.90
CA VAL A 63 5.74 -5.42 -6.72
C VAL A 63 5.93 -4.11 -5.97
N THR A 64 7.11 -3.49 -6.10
CA THR A 64 7.31 -2.11 -5.63
C THR A 64 6.50 -1.14 -6.49
N ARG A 65 6.21 0.06 -5.99
CA ARG A 65 5.55 1.09 -6.80
C ARG A 65 6.38 1.50 -8.02
N GLY A 66 7.70 1.56 -7.88
CA GLY A 66 8.61 2.15 -8.88
C GLY A 66 8.16 3.55 -9.31
N ASP A 67 7.96 3.75 -10.62
CA ASP A 67 7.46 5.01 -11.21
C ASP A 67 5.92 5.11 -11.26
N GLY A 68 5.21 4.11 -10.73
CA GLY A 68 3.76 3.98 -10.78
C GLY A 68 3.25 3.20 -11.99
N ARG A 69 4.12 2.86 -12.94
CA ARG A 69 3.83 2.00 -14.11
C ARG A 69 4.62 0.70 -14.06
N VAL A 70 5.91 0.79 -13.73
CA VAL A 70 6.84 -0.34 -13.65
C VAL A 70 7.46 -0.36 -12.26
N GLY A 71 7.41 -1.53 -11.63
CA GLY A 71 7.98 -1.83 -10.32
C GLY A 71 8.91 -3.03 -10.37
N GLU A 72 9.59 -3.28 -9.27
CA GLU A 72 10.43 -4.47 -9.10
C GLU A 72 9.64 -5.60 -8.44
N LEU A 73 9.86 -6.83 -8.91
CA LEU A 73 9.26 -8.02 -8.30
C LEU A 73 9.99 -8.36 -7.00
N VAL A 74 9.29 -8.21 -5.87
CA VAL A 74 9.82 -8.40 -4.51
C VAL A 74 9.04 -9.45 -3.72
N THR A 75 8.33 -10.36 -4.41
CA THR A 75 7.43 -11.37 -3.81
C THR A 75 8.05 -12.13 -2.64
N ARG A 76 9.27 -12.66 -2.81
CA ARG A 76 9.96 -13.45 -1.76
C ARG A 76 10.21 -12.62 -0.50
N ASN A 77 10.70 -11.39 -0.65
CA ASN A 77 11.04 -10.54 0.49
C ASN A 77 9.78 -9.94 1.13
N ALA A 78 8.76 -9.62 0.32
CA ALA A 78 7.47 -9.15 0.80
C ALA A 78 6.74 -10.24 1.61
N ALA A 79 6.79 -11.51 1.19
CA ALA A 79 6.23 -12.63 1.94
C ALA A 79 6.89 -12.82 3.32
N ALA A 80 8.16 -12.44 3.47
CA ALA A 80 8.86 -12.48 4.75
C ALA A 80 8.56 -11.25 5.64
N ALA A 81 7.87 -10.23 5.13
CA ALA A 81 7.50 -9.05 5.90
C ALA A 81 6.33 -9.38 6.86
N SER A 82 6.41 -8.87 8.09
CA SER A 82 5.33 -9.05 9.06
C SER A 82 4.06 -8.37 8.57
N GLY A 83 2.92 -9.06 8.74
CA GLY A 83 1.61 -8.58 8.30
C GLY A 83 1.26 -8.91 6.85
N VAL A 84 2.14 -9.58 6.10
CA VAL A 84 1.81 -10.13 4.77
C VAL A 84 1.46 -11.62 4.91
N PRO A 85 0.18 -12.00 4.85
CA PRO A 85 -0.20 -13.41 4.89
C PRO A 85 0.07 -14.08 3.53
N GLU A 86 0.55 -15.32 3.52
CA GLU A 86 0.65 -16.11 2.28
C GLU A 86 -0.75 -16.46 1.72
N ARG A 87 -1.74 -16.57 2.61
CA ARG A 87 -3.14 -16.83 2.25
C ARG A 87 -4.10 -15.95 3.05
N LEU A 88 -5.01 -15.28 2.35
CA LEU A 88 -6.09 -14.50 2.95
C LEU A 88 -7.15 -15.42 3.58
N GLY A 89 -7.68 -15.01 4.74
CA GLY A 89 -8.81 -15.66 5.37
C GLY A 89 -10.16 -15.23 4.75
N GLY A 90 -11.23 -15.96 5.08
CA GLY A 90 -12.58 -15.66 4.62
C GLY A 90 -12.81 -16.03 3.15
N ALA A 91 -13.60 -15.20 2.45
CA ALA A 91 -13.95 -15.37 1.05
C ALA A 91 -13.44 -14.17 0.22
N PRO A 92 -12.11 -14.05 -0.01
CA PRO A 92 -11.57 -12.96 -0.80
C PRO A 92 -11.99 -13.08 -2.28
N PRO A 93 -12.00 -11.97 -3.05
CA PRO A 93 -12.19 -12.02 -4.49
C PRO A 93 -11.20 -12.96 -5.18
N ARG A 94 -11.57 -13.45 -6.38
CA ARG A 94 -10.69 -14.30 -7.19
C ARG A 94 -9.36 -13.63 -7.52
N LEU A 95 -9.39 -12.33 -7.78
CA LEU A 95 -8.21 -11.49 -7.99
C LEU A 95 -8.33 -10.29 -7.05
N LEU A 96 -7.31 -10.06 -6.23
CA LEU A 96 -7.24 -8.94 -5.32
C LEU A 96 -5.86 -8.31 -5.37
N GLU A 97 -5.81 -6.99 -5.58
CA GLU A 97 -4.63 -6.20 -5.35
C GLU A 97 -4.78 -5.43 -4.04
N VAL A 98 -3.79 -5.58 -3.16
CA VAL A 98 -3.72 -4.84 -1.90
C VAL A 98 -2.53 -3.89 -1.98
N ARG A 99 -2.79 -2.59 -1.89
CA ARG A 99 -1.77 -1.55 -1.94
C ARG A 99 -1.40 -1.12 -0.54
N GLY A 100 -0.12 -0.93 -0.31
CA GLY A 100 0.35 -0.70 1.04
C GLY A 100 1.73 -0.08 1.12
N GLU A 101 2.14 0.19 2.35
CA GLU A 101 3.45 0.71 2.71
C GLU A 101 4.16 -0.33 3.59
N VAL A 102 5.39 -0.68 3.20
CA VAL A 102 6.29 -1.46 4.03
C VAL A 102 7.21 -0.50 4.77
N LEU A 103 7.22 -0.60 6.09
CA LEU A 103 7.99 0.27 6.97
C LEU A 103 8.97 -0.50 7.83
N MET A 104 10.04 0.18 8.24
CA MET A 104 10.95 -0.26 9.28
C MET A 104 10.64 0.53 10.56
N THR A 105 10.45 -0.15 11.69
CA THR A 105 10.27 0.56 12.96
C THR A 105 11.60 1.15 13.43
N ARG A 106 11.55 2.19 14.27
CA ARG A 106 12.77 2.81 14.83
C ARG A 106 13.64 1.79 15.56
N SER A 107 13.01 0.96 16.40
CA SER A 107 13.75 -0.07 17.14
C SER A 107 14.33 -1.16 16.23
N ALA A 108 13.66 -1.53 15.14
CA ALA A 108 14.21 -2.48 14.17
C ALA A 108 15.39 -1.87 13.39
N LEU A 109 15.32 -0.58 13.03
CA LEU A 109 16.43 0.15 12.42
C LEU A 109 17.63 0.21 13.37
N GLU A 110 17.42 0.54 14.63
CA GLU A 110 18.49 0.57 15.65
C GLU A 110 19.15 -0.81 15.80
N ARG A 111 18.36 -1.88 15.98
CA ARG A 111 18.87 -3.25 16.04
C ARG A 111 19.67 -3.63 14.80
N HIS A 112 19.18 -3.28 13.61
CA HIS A 112 19.89 -3.53 12.37
C HIS A 112 21.23 -2.80 12.34
N ASN A 113 21.23 -1.51 12.64
CA ASN A 113 22.42 -0.67 12.59
C ASN A 113 23.48 -1.09 13.62
N THR A 114 23.08 -1.54 14.81
CA THR A 114 24.02 -2.12 15.78
C THR A 114 24.72 -3.35 15.23
N ARG A 115 23.96 -4.29 14.64
CA ARG A 115 24.54 -5.52 14.04
C ARG A 115 25.44 -5.21 12.84
N ALA A 116 25.05 -4.26 12.00
CA ALA A 116 25.85 -3.81 10.87
C ALA A 116 27.19 -3.22 11.36
N GLU A 117 27.17 -2.41 12.41
CA GLU A 117 28.36 -1.82 13.00
C GLU A 117 29.30 -2.88 13.60
N GLU A 118 28.75 -3.87 14.31
CA GLU A 118 29.51 -5.03 14.81
C GLU A 118 30.16 -5.85 13.69
N ALA A 119 29.51 -5.92 12.52
CA ALA A 119 30.00 -6.62 11.33
C ALA A 119 30.92 -5.76 10.44
N GLY A 120 31.12 -4.47 10.76
CA GLY A 120 31.87 -3.53 9.92
C GLY A 120 31.14 -3.15 8.61
N GLU A 121 29.83 -3.35 8.55
CA GLU A 121 28.97 -3.04 7.40
C GLU A 121 28.39 -1.62 7.46
N PRO A 122 28.01 -1.03 6.30
CA PRO A 122 27.37 0.27 6.27
C PRO A 122 26.02 0.28 7.00
N ARG A 123 25.78 1.36 7.76
CA ARG A 123 24.51 1.61 8.44
C ARG A 123 23.49 2.26 7.49
N PHE A 124 22.21 2.03 7.74
CA PHE A 124 21.15 2.80 7.09
C PHE A 124 20.99 4.16 7.74
N ALA A 125 20.90 5.20 6.91
CA ALA A 125 20.72 6.59 7.36
C ALA A 125 19.34 6.87 7.98
N ASN A 126 18.29 6.18 7.50
CA ASN A 126 16.92 6.37 7.98
C ASN A 126 16.07 5.10 7.77
N ALA A 127 14.89 5.09 8.39
CA ALA A 127 13.97 3.94 8.36
C ALA A 127 13.41 3.64 6.96
N ARG A 128 13.16 4.68 6.15
CA ARG A 128 12.68 4.55 4.77
C ARG A 128 13.70 3.80 3.90
N ASN A 129 14.98 4.19 3.99
CA ASN A 129 16.08 3.55 3.28
C ASN A 129 16.28 2.11 3.74
N ALA A 130 16.16 1.85 5.04
CA ALA A 130 16.24 0.49 5.57
C ALA A 130 15.09 -0.40 5.07
N ALA A 131 13.86 0.12 5.02
CA ALA A 131 12.72 -0.61 4.47
C ALA A 131 12.90 -0.90 2.98
N SER A 132 13.30 0.10 2.20
CA SER A 132 13.56 -0.05 0.76
C SER A 132 14.70 -1.02 0.48
N GLY A 133 15.82 -0.91 1.22
CA GLY A 133 16.95 -1.81 1.08
C GLY A 133 16.56 -3.24 1.41
N SER A 134 15.95 -3.45 2.57
CA SER A 134 15.55 -4.80 3.04
C SER A 134 14.65 -5.55 2.05
N LEU A 135 13.77 -4.85 1.33
CA LEU A 135 12.88 -5.49 0.35
C LEU A 135 13.55 -5.82 -0.98
N ARG A 136 14.61 -5.10 -1.37
CA ARG A 136 15.29 -5.27 -2.65
C ARG A 136 16.50 -6.19 -2.59
N LEU A 137 16.92 -6.60 -1.39
CA LEU A 137 18.06 -7.50 -1.21
C LEU A 137 17.69 -8.92 -1.65
N LEU A 138 18.10 -9.31 -2.87
CA LEU A 138 18.28 -10.69 -3.33
C LEU A 138 19.37 -10.76 -4.41
#